data_AF-A0A2N1W9F8-F1
#
_entry.id   AF-A0A2N1W9F8-F1
#
_cell.length_a   1.000
_cell.length_b   1.000
_cell.length_c   1.000
_cell.angle_alpha   90.00
_cell.angle_beta   90.00
_cell.angle_gamma   90.00
#
_symmetry.space_group_name_H-M   'P 1'
#
loop_
_entity.id
_entity.type
_entity.pdbx_description
1 polymer ?
#
loop_
_entity_poly.entity_id
_entity_poly.type
_entity_poly.pdbx_seq_one_letter_code
_entity_poly.pdbx_strand_id
1 'polypeptide(L)'
;MIMFLSSVALLLQFTAPDSAALARRIAAAAELAVAEYRLGVVDGRVVAAAEVDEAQLFLREARRSAAGLPASVADRAVDELGSALQFVEQIGSPDSVAAAVARLHATLSTGLNLVLAEIPAHPPSLARGEELYQRQCAACHGVTGRGDGPAGRGLDPVPANLADYNALIDVTPLAFYQRITIGVAGTAMPAYETMIPPEDRWALALYASTLRQVRPDGAVPAELADFPRLAEMSDAAVLASLGEGATMEQLSAVRHWQPEGGELALTGAAFAAVRRHIDEAQRLAGAGDHDAAKSAAFDAYLAFEQVERAVRVANPALATDLEAAFAALREQVAVPGSAAERDAGRLALLAGLEQAERVIADRPSATNLFAQSLMILLREGLEAILIVGALMAFLVKVGAGHRRQDIHVGVGAAIILSVITAVLLETVFLLSPAQQEVLEAITMLLAVGVLFYVSYWLLSKMEVHKWTAFVKGRVADAVGGGSTFALATASFLAVYREGFETILFYKALL
;
A
#
# COMPACT_ATOMS: atom_id res chain seq x y z
N MET A 1 -22.40 8.12 -50.53
CA MET A 1 -22.98 7.05 -49.70
C MET A 1 -22.08 5.82 -49.66
N ILE A 2 -20.76 5.99 -49.45
CA ILE A 2 -19.75 4.91 -49.29
C ILE A 2 -18.60 5.42 -48.39
N MET A 3 -18.92 6.12 -47.30
CA MET A 3 -17.89 6.67 -46.38
C MET A 3 -18.34 6.71 -44.91
N PHE A 4 -19.32 5.89 -44.52
CA PHE A 4 -19.87 5.90 -43.15
C PHE A 4 -20.03 4.50 -42.51
N LEU A 5 -19.33 3.49 -43.03
CA LEU A 5 -19.42 2.11 -42.53
C LEU A 5 -18.10 1.51 -41.99
N SER A 6 -17.00 2.27 -41.96
CA SER A 6 -15.70 1.74 -41.49
C SER A 6 -15.31 2.14 -40.06
N SER A 7 -16.19 2.80 -39.30
CA SER A 7 -15.83 3.37 -37.99
C SER A 7 -16.51 2.72 -36.78
N VAL A 8 -17.20 1.58 -36.94
CA VAL A 8 -17.89 0.89 -35.83
C VAL A 8 -17.32 -0.51 -35.53
N ALA A 9 -16.34 -1.00 -36.29
CA ALA A 9 -15.76 -2.33 -36.09
C ALA A 9 -14.48 -2.36 -35.21
N LEU A 10 -14.14 -1.27 -34.51
CA LEU A 10 -12.92 -1.16 -33.71
C LEU A 10 -13.20 -0.92 -32.21
N LEU A 11 -14.21 -1.58 -31.65
CA LEU A 11 -14.56 -1.43 -30.22
C LEU A 11 -14.94 -2.74 -29.49
N LEU A 12 -14.66 -3.90 -30.07
CA LEU A 12 -14.81 -5.19 -29.39
C LEU A 12 -13.66 -6.14 -29.78
N GLN A 13 -12.41 -5.73 -29.55
CA GLN A 13 -11.38 -6.72 -29.26
C GLN A 13 -11.57 -7.11 -27.80
N PHE A 14 -12.37 -8.16 -27.56
CA PHE A 14 -12.21 -8.94 -26.34
C PHE A 14 -10.77 -9.43 -26.35
N THR A 15 -9.92 -8.82 -25.53
CA THR A 15 -8.61 -9.38 -25.22
C THR A 15 -8.86 -10.78 -24.68
N ALA A 16 -8.23 -11.79 -25.29
CA ALA A 16 -8.24 -13.14 -24.71
C ALA A 16 -7.81 -13.02 -23.24
N PRO A 17 -8.46 -13.72 -22.30
CA PRO A 17 -8.03 -13.69 -20.91
C PRO A 17 -6.55 -14.06 -20.84
N ASP A 18 -5.77 -13.27 -20.08
CA ASP A 18 -4.37 -13.58 -19.83
C ASP A 18 -4.30 -15.02 -19.31
N SER A 19 -3.75 -15.92 -20.14
CA SER A 19 -3.71 -17.35 -19.86
C SER A 19 -2.89 -17.65 -18.62
N ALA A 20 -1.92 -16.80 -18.29
CA ALA A 20 -1.15 -16.89 -17.06
C ALA A 20 -2.02 -16.61 -15.84
N ALA A 21 -2.69 -15.46 -15.79
CA ALA A 21 -3.60 -15.12 -14.69
C ALA A 21 -4.74 -16.14 -14.53
N LEU A 22 -5.31 -16.63 -15.63
CA LEU A 22 -6.33 -17.68 -15.59
C LEU A 22 -5.77 -18.99 -15.00
N ALA A 23 -4.58 -19.43 -15.43
CA ALA A 23 -3.95 -20.63 -14.90
C ALA A 23 -3.63 -20.52 -13.40
N ARG A 24 -3.10 -19.37 -12.94
CA ARG A 24 -2.83 -19.12 -11.52
C ARG A 24 -4.10 -19.18 -10.67
N ARG A 25 -5.21 -18.61 -11.14
CA ARG A 25 -6.51 -18.68 -10.46
C ARG A 25 -7.03 -20.11 -10.33
N ILE A 26 -6.94 -20.90 -11.41
CA ILE A 26 -7.37 -22.31 -11.42
C ILE A 26 -6.52 -23.12 -10.43
N ALA A 27 -5.20 -22.92 -10.45
CA ALA A 27 -4.27 -23.58 -9.55
C ALA A 27 -4.56 -23.23 -8.07
N ALA A 28 -4.76 -21.94 -7.76
CA ALA A 28 -5.09 -21.48 -6.42
C ALA A 28 -6.44 -22.03 -5.92
N ALA A 29 -7.48 -22.01 -6.75
CA ALA A 29 -8.78 -22.58 -6.40
C ALA A 29 -8.69 -24.09 -6.12
N ALA A 30 -7.94 -24.83 -6.93
CA ALA A 30 -7.75 -26.26 -6.74
C ALA A 30 -6.97 -26.59 -5.45
N GLU A 31 -5.96 -25.79 -5.10
CA GLU A 31 -5.23 -25.96 -3.84
C GLU A 31 -6.08 -25.65 -2.62
N LEU A 32 -6.86 -24.56 -2.66
CA LEU A 32 -7.82 -24.25 -1.61
C LEU A 32 -8.82 -25.39 -1.42
N ALA A 33 -9.33 -25.99 -2.51
CA ALA A 33 -10.21 -27.14 -2.41
C ALA A 33 -9.58 -28.34 -1.68
N VAL A 34 -8.29 -28.60 -1.89
CA VAL A 34 -7.57 -29.67 -1.16
C VAL A 34 -7.49 -29.34 0.33
N ALA A 35 -7.23 -28.08 0.67
CA ALA A 35 -7.17 -27.62 2.06
C ALA A 35 -8.54 -27.77 2.75
N GLU A 36 -9.62 -27.26 2.16
CA GLU A 36 -10.97 -27.37 2.74
C GLU A 36 -11.39 -28.84 2.86
N TYR A 37 -11.13 -29.66 1.83
CA TYR A 37 -11.50 -31.06 1.88
C TYR A 37 -10.78 -31.85 2.99
N ARG A 38 -9.52 -31.50 3.29
CA ARG A 38 -8.77 -32.11 4.38
C ARG A 38 -9.33 -31.73 5.76
N LEU A 39 -9.90 -30.53 5.91
CA LEU A 39 -10.64 -30.14 7.11
C LEU A 39 -11.99 -30.87 7.21
N GLY A 40 -12.64 -31.08 6.07
CA GLY A 40 -13.94 -31.73 5.97
C GLY A 40 -13.95 -33.24 6.20
N VAL A 41 -12.84 -33.95 5.90
CA VAL A 41 -12.77 -35.41 5.94
C VAL A 41 -11.58 -35.92 6.74
N VAL A 42 -11.86 -36.68 7.80
CA VAL A 42 -10.86 -37.34 8.66
C VAL A 42 -11.16 -38.84 8.72
N ASP A 43 -10.14 -39.68 8.51
CA ASP A 43 -10.26 -41.15 8.50
C ASP A 43 -11.37 -41.69 7.59
N GLY A 44 -11.57 -41.06 6.43
CA GLY A 44 -12.60 -41.43 5.46
C GLY A 44 -14.04 -41.13 5.91
N ARG A 45 -14.22 -40.27 6.91
CA ARG A 45 -15.53 -39.79 7.39
C ARG A 45 -15.63 -38.29 7.26
N VAL A 46 -16.80 -37.81 6.85
CA VAL A 46 -17.11 -36.39 6.84
C VAL A 46 -17.29 -35.91 8.29
N VAL A 47 -16.41 -35.01 8.72
CA VAL A 47 -16.46 -34.36 10.03
C VAL A 47 -16.97 -32.93 9.95
N ALA A 48 -16.82 -32.27 8.81
CA ALA A 48 -17.36 -30.94 8.53
C ALA A 48 -17.91 -30.86 7.09
N ALA A 49 -19.24 -30.99 6.95
CA ALA A 49 -19.88 -31.05 5.65
C ALA A 49 -19.74 -29.75 4.84
N ALA A 50 -19.75 -28.59 5.52
CA ALA A 50 -19.58 -27.28 4.88
C ALA A 50 -18.24 -27.18 4.13
N GLU A 51 -17.16 -27.69 4.71
CA GLU A 51 -15.82 -27.67 4.09
C GLU A 51 -15.75 -28.58 2.85
N VAL A 52 -16.48 -29.71 2.88
CA VAL A 52 -16.60 -30.59 1.71
C VAL A 52 -17.38 -29.90 0.59
N ASP A 53 -18.46 -29.20 0.93
CA ASP A 53 -19.27 -28.45 -0.03
C ASP A 53 -18.46 -27.28 -0.65
N GLU A 54 -17.64 -26.59 0.16
CA GLU A 54 -16.75 -25.53 -0.31
C GLU A 54 -15.65 -26.06 -1.23
N ALA A 55 -15.02 -27.19 -0.87
CA ALA A 55 -14.07 -27.87 -1.74
C ALA A 55 -14.67 -28.21 -3.11
N GLN A 56 -15.91 -28.72 -3.14
CA GLN A 56 -16.62 -28.98 -4.40
C GLN A 56 -16.86 -27.70 -5.20
N LEU A 57 -17.22 -26.60 -4.53
CA LEU A 57 -17.47 -25.32 -5.19
C LEU A 57 -16.21 -24.79 -5.89
N PHE A 58 -15.07 -24.79 -5.19
CA PHE A 58 -13.79 -24.38 -5.75
C PHE A 58 -13.39 -25.24 -6.96
N LEU A 59 -13.48 -26.56 -6.86
CA LEU A 59 -13.12 -27.45 -7.98
C LEU A 59 -14.06 -27.30 -9.19
N ARG A 60 -15.37 -27.09 -8.96
CA ARG A 60 -16.33 -26.84 -10.07
C ARG A 60 -16.02 -25.54 -10.79
N GLU A 61 -15.71 -24.47 -10.06
CA GLU A 61 -15.38 -23.18 -10.66
C GLU A 61 -14.03 -23.23 -11.38
N ALA A 62 -13.03 -23.88 -10.78
CA ALA A 62 -11.74 -24.13 -11.42
C ALA A 62 -11.91 -24.91 -12.74
N ARG A 63 -12.74 -25.96 -12.73
CA ARG A 63 -13.02 -26.79 -13.92
C ARG A 63 -13.74 -26.02 -15.01
N ARG A 64 -14.71 -25.18 -14.65
CA ARG A 64 -15.42 -24.30 -15.60
C ARG A 64 -14.44 -23.32 -16.25
N SER A 65 -13.57 -22.73 -15.43
CA SER A 65 -12.55 -21.77 -15.86
C SER A 65 -11.45 -22.41 -16.72
N ALA A 66 -11.11 -23.68 -16.51
CA ALA A 66 -10.10 -24.41 -17.29
C ALA A 66 -10.44 -24.56 -18.77
N ALA A 67 -11.72 -24.49 -19.15
CA ALA A 67 -12.13 -24.47 -20.56
C ALA A 67 -11.68 -23.19 -21.31
N GLY A 68 -11.33 -22.13 -20.59
CA GLY A 68 -10.80 -20.89 -21.17
C GLY A 68 -9.28 -20.87 -21.35
N LEU A 69 -8.57 -21.93 -20.95
CA LEU A 69 -7.12 -22.05 -21.13
C LEU A 69 -6.75 -22.35 -22.59
N PRO A 70 -5.47 -22.18 -22.97
CA PRO A 70 -4.98 -22.63 -24.27
C PRO A 70 -5.28 -24.11 -24.53
N ALA A 71 -5.64 -24.44 -25.77
CA ALA A 71 -6.00 -25.79 -26.18
C ALA A 71 -4.91 -26.85 -25.91
N SER A 72 -3.65 -26.44 -25.75
CA SER A 72 -2.53 -27.32 -25.38
C SER A 72 -2.68 -27.94 -23.98
N VAL A 73 -3.41 -27.29 -23.07
CA VAL A 73 -3.55 -27.70 -21.67
C VAL A 73 -5.00 -27.83 -21.20
N ALA A 74 -5.96 -27.19 -21.88
CA ALA A 74 -7.35 -27.09 -21.42
C ALA A 74 -8.01 -28.46 -21.16
N ASP A 75 -8.00 -29.37 -22.14
CA ASP A 75 -8.64 -30.69 -22.01
C ASP A 75 -8.07 -31.49 -20.84
N ARG A 76 -6.74 -31.52 -20.71
CA ARG A 76 -6.06 -32.23 -19.61
C ARG A 76 -6.40 -31.62 -18.26
N ALA A 77 -6.40 -30.29 -18.15
CA ALA A 77 -6.75 -29.59 -16.92
C ALA A 77 -8.21 -29.86 -16.52
N VAL A 78 -9.15 -29.86 -17.47
CA VAL A 78 -10.57 -30.17 -17.23
C VAL A 78 -10.76 -31.61 -16.73
N ASP A 79 -10.02 -32.57 -17.27
CA ASP A 79 -10.07 -33.97 -16.88
C ASP A 79 -9.45 -34.22 -15.50
N GLU A 80 -8.32 -33.57 -15.19
CA GLU A 80 -7.65 -33.67 -13.89
C GLU A 80 -8.52 -33.07 -12.77
N LEU A 81 -9.15 -31.92 -13.02
CA LEU A 81 -10.14 -31.32 -12.12
C LEU A 81 -11.41 -32.16 -11.99
N GLY A 82 -11.85 -32.81 -13.08
CA GLY A 82 -12.95 -33.76 -13.05
C GLY A 82 -12.65 -34.98 -12.16
N SER A 83 -11.41 -35.47 -12.22
CA SER A 83 -10.94 -36.58 -11.36
C SER A 83 -10.90 -36.16 -9.89
N ALA A 84 -10.41 -34.94 -9.59
CA ALA A 84 -10.41 -34.39 -8.24
C ALA A 84 -11.84 -34.29 -7.68
N LEU A 85 -12.79 -33.77 -8.46
CA LEU A 85 -14.21 -33.70 -8.11
C LEU A 85 -14.78 -35.08 -7.80
N GLN A 86 -14.48 -36.08 -8.63
CA GLN A 86 -14.96 -37.44 -8.43
C GLN A 86 -14.46 -38.03 -7.10
N PHE A 87 -13.19 -37.80 -6.74
CA PHE A 87 -12.67 -38.23 -5.44
C PHE A 87 -13.42 -37.57 -4.29
N VAL A 88 -13.72 -36.27 -4.38
CA VAL A 88 -14.50 -35.56 -3.35
C VAL A 88 -15.93 -36.08 -3.26
N GLU A 89 -16.61 -36.29 -4.39
CA GLU A 89 -18.00 -36.81 -4.44
C GLU A 89 -18.12 -38.23 -3.88
N GLN A 90 -17.05 -39.03 -3.98
CA GLN A 90 -16.99 -40.40 -3.45
C GLN A 90 -16.47 -40.46 -2.00
N ILE A 91 -16.22 -39.31 -1.35
CA ILE A 91 -15.61 -39.23 -0.01
C ILE A 91 -14.27 -40.01 0.02
N GLY A 92 -13.47 -39.86 -1.03
CA GLY A 92 -12.15 -40.46 -1.14
C GLY A 92 -11.16 -39.85 -0.14
N SER A 93 -9.98 -40.48 0.00
CA SER A 93 -8.94 -39.93 0.90
C SER A 93 -8.51 -38.52 0.45
N PRO A 94 -8.23 -37.59 1.38
CA PRO A 94 -7.69 -36.27 1.05
C PRO A 94 -6.42 -36.33 0.18
N ASP A 95 -5.58 -37.35 0.39
CA ASP A 95 -4.36 -37.56 -0.40
C ASP A 95 -4.64 -37.86 -1.89
N SER A 96 -5.77 -38.51 -2.20
CA SER A 96 -6.17 -38.76 -3.59
C SER A 96 -6.57 -37.46 -4.31
N VAL A 97 -7.27 -36.57 -3.61
CA VAL A 97 -7.63 -35.23 -4.12
C VAL A 97 -6.36 -34.40 -4.31
N ALA A 98 -5.48 -34.37 -3.31
CA ALA A 98 -4.20 -33.67 -3.37
C ALA A 98 -3.33 -34.17 -4.54
N ALA A 99 -3.25 -35.48 -4.75
CA ALA A 99 -2.52 -36.07 -5.87
C ALA A 99 -3.11 -35.67 -7.23
N ALA A 100 -4.43 -35.52 -7.35
CA ALA A 100 -5.06 -35.03 -8.57
C ALA A 100 -4.73 -33.56 -8.84
N VAL A 101 -4.77 -32.71 -7.82
CA VAL A 101 -4.41 -31.29 -7.93
C VAL A 101 -2.91 -31.10 -8.21
N ALA A 102 -2.04 -31.94 -7.66
CA ALA A 102 -0.61 -31.92 -7.99
C ALA A 102 -0.34 -32.22 -9.48
N ARG A 103 -1.12 -33.12 -10.10
CA ARG A 103 -1.04 -33.37 -11.55
C ARG A 103 -1.50 -32.16 -12.36
N LEU A 104 -2.60 -31.52 -11.94
CA LEU A 104 -3.08 -30.27 -12.52
C LEU A 104 -1.99 -29.18 -12.49
N HIS A 105 -1.36 -29.00 -11.33
CA HIS A 105 -0.24 -28.06 -11.17
C HIS A 105 0.89 -28.33 -12.15
N ALA A 106 1.33 -29.58 -12.25
CA ALA A 106 2.38 -29.97 -13.18
C ALA A 106 1.98 -29.72 -14.66
N THR A 107 0.73 -30.03 -15.02
CA THR A 107 0.15 -29.77 -16.34
C THR A 107 0.16 -28.28 -16.67
N LEU A 108 -0.31 -27.43 -15.76
CA LEU A 108 -0.39 -25.98 -15.97
C LEU A 108 1.00 -25.35 -16.01
N SER A 109 1.86 -25.67 -15.05
CA SER A 109 3.21 -25.10 -14.96
C SER A 109 4.08 -25.48 -16.14
N THR A 110 4.11 -26.77 -16.52
CA THR A 110 4.93 -27.27 -17.64
C THR A 110 4.32 -26.88 -18.98
N GLY A 111 3.00 -27.02 -19.14
CA GLY A 111 2.31 -26.76 -20.40
C GLY A 111 2.24 -25.29 -20.79
N LEU A 112 2.36 -24.37 -19.83
CA LEU A 112 2.36 -22.93 -20.04
C LEU A 112 3.70 -22.26 -19.72
N ASN A 113 4.71 -23.03 -19.28
CA ASN A 113 6.01 -22.53 -18.82
C ASN A 113 5.87 -21.41 -17.79
N LEU A 114 5.11 -21.68 -16.72
CA LEU A 114 4.67 -20.68 -15.75
C LEU A 114 4.97 -21.13 -14.32
N VAL A 115 5.37 -20.17 -13.48
CA VAL A 115 5.35 -20.29 -12.02
C VAL A 115 3.93 -19.94 -11.51
N LEU A 116 3.26 -20.89 -10.86
CA LEU A 116 1.87 -20.75 -10.44
C LEU A 116 1.71 -20.00 -9.11
N ALA A 117 2.63 -20.23 -8.16
CA ALA A 117 2.67 -19.54 -6.88
C ALA A 117 3.86 -18.56 -6.86
N GLU A 118 3.56 -17.27 -6.93
CA GLU A 118 4.57 -16.20 -6.85
C GLU A 118 4.75 -15.80 -5.38
N ILE A 119 5.52 -16.61 -4.64
CA ILE A 119 5.83 -16.34 -3.23
C ILE A 119 7.05 -15.40 -3.16
N PRO A 120 6.96 -14.25 -2.47
CA PRO A 120 8.08 -13.34 -2.28
C PRO A 120 9.27 -14.03 -1.63
N ALA A 121 10.50 -13.65 -2.03
CA ALA A 121 11.72 -14.17 -1.42
C ALA A 121 11.92 -13.71 0.04
N HIS A 122 11.29 -12.60 0.42
CA HIS A 122 11.39 -11.98 1.74
C HIS A 122 10.00 -11.70 2.30
N PRO A 123 9.81 -11.69 3.63
CA PRO A 123 8.51 -11.42 4.22
C PRO A 123 8.07 -10.00 3.87
N PRO A 124 6.84 -9.79 3.39
CA PRO A 124 6.30 -8.45 3.20
C PRO A 124 6.19 -7.71 4.54
N SER A 125 6.11 -6.38 4.48
CA SER A 125 5.99 -5.53 5.68
C SER A 125 4.66 -5.79 6.40
N LEU A 126 4.74 -6.22 7.66
CA LEU A 126 3.57 -6.38 8.53
C LEU A 126 2.86 -5.05 8.81
N ALA A 127 3.61 -3.95 8.93
CA ALA A 127 3.04 -2.62 9.13
C ALA A 127 2.23 -2.17 7.90
N ARG A 128 2.73 -2.48 6.69
CA ARG A 128 1.98 -2.25 5.45
C ARG A 128 0.71 -3.11 5.39
N GLY A 129 0.83 -4.38 5.76
CA GLY A 129 -0.31 -5.30 5.85
C GLY A 129 -1.39 -4.79 6.81
N GLU A 130 -1.00 -4.29 7.98
CA GLU A 130 -1.89 -3.68 8.96
C GLU A 130 -2.64 -2.47 8.38
N GLU A 131 -1.90 -1.52 7.79
CA GLU A 131 -2.47 -0.32 7.18
C GLU A 131 -3.50 -0.65 6.10
N LEU A 132 -3.19 -1.61 5.23
CA LEU A 132 -4.10 -2.09 4.19
C LEU A 132 -5.31 -2.81 4.78
N TYR A 133 -5.11 -3.66 5.79
CA TYR A 133 -6.18 -4.40 6.43
C TYR A 133 -7.21 -3.46 7.05
N GLN A 134 -6.75 -2.42 7.76
CA GLN A 134 -7.63 -1.42 8.36
C GLN A 134 -8.46 -0.66 7.31
N ARG A 135 -7.91 -0.44 6.11
CA ARG A 135 -8.61 0.24 5.01
C ARG A 135 -9.56 -0.64 4.22
N GLN A 136 -9.17 -1.88 3.93
CA GLN A 136 -9.84 -2.74 2.94
C GLN A 136 -10.66 -3.88 3.56
N CYS A 137 -10.29 -4.35 4.76
CA CYS A 137 -10.80 -5.60 5.32
C CYS A 137 -11.58 -5.39 6.63
N ALA A 138 -11.17 -4.44 7.47
CA ALA A 138 -11.71 -4.23 8.82
C ALA A 138 -13.20 -3.85 8.84
N ALA A 139 -13.74 -3.27 7.77
CA ALA A 139 -15.16 -2.95 7.67
C ALA A 139 -16.07 -4.18 7.79
N CYS A 140 -15.63 -5.34 7.26
CA CYS A 140 -16.34 -6.61 7.33
C CYS A 140 -15.77 -7.52 8.43
N HIS A 141 -14.45 -7.69 8.48
CA HIS A 141 -13.78 -8.61 9.41
C HIS A 141 -13.52 -8.03 10.80
N GLY A 142 -13.76 -6.73 11.01
CA GLY A 142 -13.49 -6.04 12.27
C GLY A 142 -12.02 -5.64 12.44
N VAL A 143 -11.77 -4.65 13.30
CA VAL A 143 -10.42 -4.09 13.52
C VAL A 143 -9.43 -5.11 14.08
N THR A 144 -9.91 -6.10 14.84
CA THR A 144 -9.11 -7.22 15.37
C THR A 144 -9.36 -8.54 14.66
N GLY A 145 -10.02 -8.55 13.50
CA GLY A 145 -10.27 -9.78 12.74
C GLY A 145 -11.33 -10.71 13.30
N ARG A 146 -12.19 -10.26 14.22
CA ARG A 146 -13.18 -11.13 14.88
C ARG A 146 -14.45 -11.42 14.07
N GLY A 147 -14.54 -10.93 12.84
CA GLY A 147 -15.74 -11.01 12.01
C GLY A 147 -16.88 -10.08 12.48
N ASP A 148 -16.56 -9.10 13.33
CA ASP A 148 -17.53 -8.22 13.99
C ASP A 148 -17.64 -6.82 13.36
N GLY A 149 -17.09 -6.67 12.14
CA GLY A 149 -17.14 -5.43 11.38
C GLY A 149 -18.57 -4.97 11.10
N PRO A 150 -18.85 -3.65 11.11
CA PRO A 150 -20.21 -3.13 10.95
C PRO A 150 -20.84 -3.51 9.60
N ALA A 151 -20.05 -3.66 8.54
CA ALA A 151 -20.54 -4.11 7.23
C ALA A 151 -20.75 -5.63 7.16
N GLY A 152 -20.17 -6.40 8.09
CA GLY A 152 -20.23 -7.86 8.13
C GLY A 152 -21.50 -8.45 8.75
N ARG A 153 -22.18 -7.72 9.65
CA ARG A 153 -23.25 -8.27 10.52
C ARG A 153 -24.51 -8.75 9.79
N GLY A 154 -24.70 -8.39 8.53
CA GLY A 154 -25.87 -8.74 7.72
C GLY A 154 -25.59 -9.71 6.59
N LEU A 155 -24.36 -10.24 6.50
CA LEU A 155 -23.95 -11.16 5.44
C LEU A 155 -24.25 -12.61 5.84
N ASP A 156 -24.57 -13.43 4.83
CA ASP A 156 -24.75 -14.87 4.97
C ASP A 156 -23.91 -15.58 3.87
N PRO A 157 -22.85 -16.33 4.23
CA PRO A 157 -22.33 -16.50 5.59
C PRO A 157 -21.71 -15.21 6.16
N VAL A 158 -21.63 -15.11 7.49
CA VAL A 158 -20.93 -14.02 8.17
C VAL A 158 -19.41 -14.08 7.92
N PRO A 159 -18.68 -12.95 7.96
CA PRO A 159 -17.24 -12.96 7.79
C PRO A 159 -16.52 -13.85 8.81
N ALA A 160 -15.53 -14.60 8.36
CA ALA A 160 -14.74 -15.49 9.21
C ALA A 160 -14.02 -14.73 10.34
N ASN A 161 -13.91 -15.39 11.51
CA ASN A 161 -13.12 -14.93 12.64
C ASN A 161 -11.64 -15.28 12.42
N LEU A 162 -10.89 -14.33 11.89
CA LEU A 162 -9.46 -14.42 11.61
C LEU A 162 -8.59 -14.50 12.88
N ALA A 163 -9.18 -14.23 14.06
CA ALA A 163 -8.53 -14.35 15.35
C ALA A 163 -8.78 -15.71 16.05
N ASP A 164 -9.53 -16.63 15.42
CA ASP A 164 -9.74 -17.98 15.94
C ASP A 164 -8.54 -18.88 15.64
N TYR A 165 -7.72 -19.11 16.67
CA TYR A 165 -6.53 -19.94 16.54
C TYR A 165 -6.86 -21.39 16.18
N ASN A 166 -7.86 -22.01 16.81
CA ASN A 166 -8.15 -23.43 16.62
C ASN A 166 -8.73 -23.68 15.23
N ALA A 167 -9.56 -22.77 14.73
CA ALA A 167 -10.12 -22.89 13.39
C ALA A 167 -9.07 -22.71 12.28
N LEU A 168 -7.99 -21.96 12.56
CA LEU A 168 -7.02 -21.53 11.55
C LEU A 168 -5.61 -22.12 11.73
N ILE A 169 -5.42 -23.04 12.68
CA ILE A 169 -4.10 -23.64 12.98
C ILE A 169 -3.48 -24.32 11.76
N ASP A 170 -4.31 -24.90 10.89
CA ASP A 170 -3.88 -25.58 9.67
C ASP A 170 -3.86 -24.68 8.42
N VAL A 171 -4.23 -23.41 8.56
CA VAL A 171 -4.30 -22.45 7.45
C VAL A 171 -2.99 -21.67 7.30
N THR A 172 -2.43 -21.72 6.09
CA THR A 172 -1.11 -21.15 5.75
C THR A 172 -1.23 -19.69 5.27
N PRO A 173 -0.18 -18.86 5.38
CA PRO A 173 -0.17 -17.52 4.77
C PRO A 173 -0.43 -17.53 3.25
N LEU A 174 0.06 -18.54 2.52
CA LEU A 174 -0.25 -18.73 1.11
C LEU A 174 -1.76 -18.93 0.90
N ALA A 175 -2.44 -19.70 1.74
CA ALA A 175 -3.88 -19.90 1.64
C ALA A 175 -4.67 -18.60 1.94
N PHE A 176 -4.15 -17.71 2.82
CA PHE A 176 -4.69 -16.35 2.97
C PHE A 176 -4.51 -15.54 1.69
N TYR A 177 -3.32 -15.56 1.09
CA TYR A 177 -3.03 -14.85 -0.16
C TYR A 177 -3.96 -15.32 -1.29
N GLN A 178 -4.17 -16.63 -1.42
CA GLN A 178 -5.07 -17.22 -2.42
C GLN A 178 -6.52 -16.76 -2.23
N ARG A 179 -7.06 -16.82 -0.99
CA ARG A 179 -8.43 -16.34 -0.70
C ARG A 179 -8.60 -14.85 -0.96
N ILE A 180 -7.62 -14.02 -0.61
CA ILE A 180 -7.64 -12.59 -0.94
C ILE A 180 -7.62 -12.40 -2.47
N THR A 181 -6.81 -13.19 -3.17
CA THR A 181 -6.64 -13.11 -4.63
C THR A 181 -7.93 -13.44 -5.37
N ILE A 182 -8.50 -14.61 -5.13
CA ILE A 182 -9.62 -15.15 -5.91
C ILE A 182 -10.99 -14.90 -5.26
N GLY A 183 -11.03 -14.40 -4.03
CA GLY A 183 -12.24 -14.29 -3.22
C GLY A 183 -12.68 -15.62 -2.64
N VAL A 184 -13.86 -15.64 -2.03
CA VAL A 184 -14.47 -16.86 -1.50
C VAL A 184 -15.83 -17.05 -2.17
N ALA A 185 -15.92 -18.07 -3.02
CA ALA A 185 -17.09 -18.32 -3.84
C ALA A 185 -18.33 -18.57 -2.97
N GLY A 186 -19.49 -18.03 -3.39
CA GLY A 186 -20.72 -18.16 -2.62
C GLY A 186 -20.83 -17.23 -1.40
N THR A 187 -19.85 -16.35 -1.18
CA THR A 187 -19.87 -15.35 -0.11
C THR A 187 -19.84 -13.93 -0.67
N ALA A 188 -19.91 -12.93 0.23
CA ALA A 188 -19.75 -11.53 -0.14
C ALA A 188 -18.28 -11.09 -0.26
N MET A 189 -17.29 -11.97 -0.06
CA MET A 189 -15.87 -11.64 -0.18
C MET A 189 -15.44 -11.65 -1.66
N PRO A 190 -15.16 -10.47 -2.27
CA PRO A 190 -14.81 -10.39 -3.68
C PRO A 190 -13.36 -10.86 -3.93
N ALA A 191 -13.03 -11.09 -5.20
CA ALA A 191 -11.66 -11.28 -5.65
C ALA A 191 -10.91 -9.94 -5.68
N TYR A 192 -9.76 -9.83 -5.04
CA TYR A 192 -8.96 -8.60 -5.02
C TYR A 192 -7.83 -8.56 -6.06
N GLU A 193 -7.67 -9.61 -6.88
CA GLU A 193 -6.60 -9.72 -7.90
C GLU A 193 -6.45 -8.48 -8.79
N THR A 194 -7.56 -7.84 -9.18
CA THR A 194 -7.56 -6.66 -10.06
C THR A 194 -7.61 -5.32 -9.31
N MET A 195 -7.81 -5.36 -7.99
CA MET A 195 -7.99 -4.18 -7.13
C MET A 195 -6.77 -3.89 -6.25
N ILE A 196 -6.03 -4.93 -5.87
CA ILE A 196 -4.86 -4.84 -4.98
C ILE A 196 -3.69 -5.57 -5.64
N PRO A 197 -2.54 -4.91 -5.81
CA PRO A 197 -1.38 -5.51 -6.45
C PRO A 197 -0.79 -6.65 -5.59
N PRO A 198 -0.06 -7.61 -6.19
CA PRO A 198 0.36 -8.86 -5.53
C PRO A 198 1.17 -8.63 -4.25
N GLU A 199 2.06 -7.63 -4.21
CA GLU A 199 2.87 -7.27 -3.04
C GLU A 199 2.01 -6.80 -1.85
N ASP A 200 1.00 -5.96 -2.13
CA ASP A 200 0.05 -5.48 -1.12
C ASP A 200 -0.87 -6.63 -0.66
N ARG A 201 -1.24 -7.56 -1.55
CA ARG A 201 -1.99 -8.78 -1.20
C ARG A 201 -1.18 -9.73 -0.32
N TRP A 202 0.12 -9.89 -0.58
CA TRP A 202 1.02 -10.67 0.28
C TRP A 202 1.20 -10.03 1.65
N ALA A 203 1.34 -8.70 1.72
CA ALA A 203 1.38 -7.97 2.99
C ALA A 203 0.08 -8.16 3.80
N LEU A 204 -1.08 -8.05 3.14
CA LEU A 204 -2.38 -8.34 3.74
C LEU A 204 -2.47 -9.79 4.22
N ALA A 205 -2.06 -10.76 3.40
CA ALA A 205 -2.12 -12.18 3.73
C ALA A 205 -1.26 -12.51 4.95
N LEU A 206 -0.02 -12.00 4.98
CA LEU A 206 0.87 -12.19 6.11
C LEU A 206 0.26 -11.58 7.38
N TYR A 207 -0.14 -10.31 7.37
CA TYR A 207 -0.75 -9.65 8.53
C TYR A 207 -2.04 -10.33 8.99
N ALA A 208 -2.95 -10.64 8.08
CA ALA A 208 -4.21 -11.31 8.42
C ALA A 208 -3.95 -12.68 9.08
N SER A 209 -2.91 -13.40 8.64
CA SER A 209 -2.51 -14.67 9.25
C SER A 209 -1.94 -14.51 10.68
N THR A 210 -1.49 -13.31 11.07
CA THR A 210 -0.98 -13.07 12.43
C THR A 210 -2.06 -12.61 13.42
N LEU A 211 -3.28 -12.27 12.98
CA LEU A 211 -4.35 -11.77 13.86
C LEU A 211 -4.78 -12.74 14.97
N ARG A 212 -4.56 -14.04 14.76
CA ARG A 212 -4.80 -15.11 15.76
C ARG A 212 -3.66 -15.29 16.77
N GLN A 213 -2.50 -14.68 16.52
CA GLN A 213 -1.30 -14.92 17.31
C GLN A 213 -1.25 -14.05 18.57
N VAL A 214 -0.53 -14.55 19.57
CA VAL A 214 -0.23 -13.81 20.80
C VAL A 214 0.95 -12.87 20.60
N ARG A 215 1.32 -12.11 21.63
CA ARG A 215 2.51 -11.27 21.58
C ARG A 215 3.75 -12.14 21.28
N PRO A 216 4.57 -11.79 20.27
CA PRO A 216 5.76 -12.56 19.94
C PRO A 216 6.82 -12.46 21.05
N ASP A 217 7.46 -13.57 21.37
CA ASP A 217 8.62 -13.66 22.27
C ASP A 217 9.57 -14.77 21.83
N GLY A 218 10.87 -14.57 22.04
CA GLY A 218 11.93 -15.50 21.66
C GLY A 218 12.57 -15.20 20.30
N ALA A 219 13.68 -15.89 20.04
CA ALA A 219 14.43 -15.79 18.79
C ALA A 219 13.86 -16.73 17.72
N VAL A 220 13.94 -16.29 16.45
CA VAL A 220 13.55 -17.09 15.30
C VAL A 220 14.73 -17.99 14.89
N PRO A 221 14.57 -19.32 14.86
CA PRO A 221 15.61 -20.23 14.37
C PRO A 221 15.98 -19.90 12.92
N ALA A 222 17.25 -20.01 12.57
CA ALA A 222 17.75 -19.68 11.23
C ALA A 222 17.09 -20.54 10.13
N GLU A 223 16.73 -21.78 10.46
CA GLU A 223 16.05 -22.71 9.55
C GLU A 223 14.60 -22.30 9.23
N LEU A 224 14.01 -21.45 10.08
CA LEU A 224 12.68 -20.87 9.91
C LEU A 224 12.72 -19.40 9.47
N ALA A 225 13.91 -18.81 9.28
CA ALA A 225 14.09 -17.47 8.73
C ALA A 225 14.08 -17.49 7.19
N ASP A 226 13.10 -18.19 6.62
CA ASP A 226 12.92 -18.40 5.17
C ASP A 226 11.43 -18.20 4.82
N PHE A 227 11.09 -17.02 4.28
CA PHE A 227 9.70 -16.65 4.08
C PHE A 227 8.95 -17.52 3.06
N PRO A 228 9.52 -17.85 1.88
CA PRO A 228 8.91 -18.82 0.96
C PRO A 228 8.43 -20.09 1.66
N ARG A 229 9.30 -20.69 2.48
CA ARG A 229 8.96 -21.88 3.26
C ARG A 229 7.88 -21.59 4.30
N LEU A 230 8.00 -20.50 5.06
CA LEU A 230 7.01 -20.14 6.08
C LEU A 230 5.61 -19.84 5.51
N ALA A 231 5.54 -19.29 4.30
CA ALA A 231 4.29 -18.97 3.62
C ALA A 231 3.47 -20.23 3.32
N GLU A 232 4.14 -21.37 3.11
CA GLU A 232 3.52 -22.66 2.82
C GLU A 232 3.26 -23.49 4.08
N MET A 233 3.85 -23.13 5.23
CA MET A 233 3.68 -23.88 6.48
C MET A 233 2.44 -23.41 7.25
N SER A 234 1.68 -24.36 7.80
CA SER A 234 0.64 -24.09 8.79
C SER A 234 1.23 -23.83 10.18
N ASP A 235 0.45 -23.31 11.12
CA ASP A 235 0.94 -23.09 12.49
C ASP A 235 1.29 -24.41 13.18
N ALA A 236 0.50 -25.47 12.92
CA ALA A 236 0.83 -26.81 13.37
C ALA A 236 2.19 -27.28 12.83
N ALA A 237 2.49 -27.01 11.55
CA ALA A 237 3.77 -27.38 10.94
C ALA A 237 4.96 -26.56 11.50
N VAL A 238 4.75 -25.26 11.77
CA VAL A 238 5.77 -24.41 12.42
C VAL A 238 6.03 -24.89 13.84
N LEU A 239 4.99 -25.15 14.63
CA LEU A 239 5.13 -25.70 15.99
C LEU A 239 5.87 -27.04 15.98
N ALA A 240 5.55 -27.94 15.06
CA ALA A 240 6.25 -29.21 14.90
C ALA A 240 7.74 -29.01 14.57
N SER A 241 8.08 -27.99 13.79
CA SER A 241 9.46 -27.65 13.44
C SER A 241 10.24 -27.00 14.59
N LEU A 242 9.55 -26.30 15.50
CA LEU A 242 10.14 -25.73 16.72
C LEU A 242 10.42 -26.80 17.79
N GLY A 243 9.81 -27.98 17.67
CA GLY A 243 10.05 -29.14 18.53
C GLY A 243 9.04 -29.29 19.68
N GLU A 244 9.17 -30.38 20.44
CA GLU A 244 8.31 -30.66 21.59
C GLU A 244 8.44 -29.57 22.66
N GLY A 245 7.30 -29.03 23.10
CA GLY A 245 7.25 -27.94 24.10
C GLY A 245 7.32 -26.53 23.51
N ALA A 246 7.26 -26.38 22.19
CA ALA A 246 7.13 -25.07 21.55
C ALA A 246 5.91 -24.29 22.08
N THR A 247 6.13 -23.00 22.34
CA THR A 247 5.12 -22.09 22.88
C THR A 247 4.43 -21.28 21.78
N MET A 248 3.27 -20.72 22.11
CA MET A 248 2.52 -19.84 21.21
C MET A 248 3.26 -18.53 20.93
N GLU A 249 4.04 -18.06 21.91
CA GLU A 249 4.88 -16.88 21.79
C GLU A 249 6.03 -17.12 20.80
N GLN A 250 6.64 -18.32 20.80
CA GLN A 250 7.66 -18.72 19.82
C GLN A 250 7.08 -18.87 18.42
N LEU A 251 5.91 -19.50 18.28
CA LEU A 251 5.18 -19.53 17.00
C LEU A 251 4.93 -18.11 16.50
N SER A 252 4.45 -17.23 17.39
CA SER A 252 4.20 -15.84 17.06
C SER A 252 5.48 -15.12 16.63
N ALA A 253 6.63 -15.36 17.29
CA ALA A 253 7.91 -14.79 16.89
C ALA A 253 8.32 -15.21 15.46
N VAL A 254 8.11 -16.49 15.10
CA VAL A 254 8.36 -16.97 13.73
C VAL A 254 7.41 -16.32 12.72
N ARG A 255 6.11 -16.20 13.04
CA ARG A 255 5.11 -15.58 12.16
C ARG A 255 5.29 -14.07 12.00
N HIS A 256 5.84 -13.41 13.01
CA HIS A 256 6.16 -11.98 12.97
C HIS A 256 7.59 -11.69 12.53
N TRP A 257 8.33 -12.71 12.07
CA TRP A 257 9.70 -12.53 11.65
C TRP A 257 9.78 -11.51 10.51
N GLN A 258 10.62 -10.51 10.72
CA GLN A 258 10.99 -9.48 9.75
C GLN A 258 12.51 -9.39 9.75
N PRO A 259 13.16 -9.19 8.59
CA PRO A 259 14.60 -9.01 8.53
C PRO A 259 15.04 -7.79 9.37
N GLU A 260 16.20 -7.91 10.02
CA GLU A 260 16.78 -6.83 10.84
C GLU A 260 16.92 -5.55 10.00
N GLY A 261 16.37 -4.43 10.50
CA GLY A 261 16.33 -3.14 9.80
C GLY A 261 14.99 -2.81 9.10
N GLY A 262 13.99 -3.68 9.17
CA GLY A 262 12.59 -3.38 8.81
C GLY A 262 12.38 -3.05 7.33
N GLU A 263 11.45 -2.14 7.04
CA GLU A 263 11.08 -1.74 5.67
C GLU A 263 12.28 -1.17 4.87
N LEU A 264 13.22 -0.52 5.55
CA LEU A 264 14.46 -0.01 4.95
C LEU A 264 15.39 -1.15 4.52
N ALA A 265 15.48 -2.22 5.32
CA ALA A 265 16.25 -3.41 4.99
C ALA A 265 15.60 -4.23 3.86
N LEU A 266 14.26 -4.32 3.85
CA LEU A 266 13.52 -4.94 2.74
C LEU A 266 13.71 -4.17 1.43
N THR A 267 13.66 -2.84 1.49
CA THR A 267 13.94 -1.95 0.34
C THR A 267 15.37 -2.16 -0.15
N GLY A 268 16.36 -2.15 0.74
CA GLY A 268 17.76 -2.41 0.40
C GLY A 268 17.98 -3.82 -0.16
N ALA A 269 17.28 -4.84 0.36
CA ALA A 269 17.34 -6.21 -0.14
C ALA A 269 16.76 -6.33 -1.55
N ALA A 270 15.66 -5.63 -1.85
CA ALA A 270 15.08 -5.55 -3.19
C ALA A 270 16.05 -4.89 -4.18
N PHE A 271 16.62 -3.73 -3.85
CA PHE A 271 17.64 -3.08 -4.69
C PHE A 271 18.90 -3.97 -4.87
N ALA A 272 19.31 -4.70 -3.85
CA ALA A 272 20.40 -5.67 -3.96
C ALA A 272 20.04 -6.84 -4.89
N ALA A 273 18.80 -7.35 -4.84
CA ALA A 273 18.31 -8.39 -5.75
C ALA A 273 18.31 -7.92 -7.20
N VAL A 274 17.78 -6.71 -7.45
CA VAL A 274 17.80 -6.07 -8.77
C VAL A 274 19.23 -6.04 -9.34
N ARG A 275 20.20 -5.55 -8.56
CA ARG A 275 21.62 -5.49 -8.97
C ARG A 275 22.18 -6.86 -9.34
N ARG A 276 21.91 -7.89 -8.53
CA ARG A 276 22.35 -9.27 -8.83
C ARG A 276 21.79 -9.78 -10.15
N HIS A 277 20.49 -9.57 -10.41
CA HIS A 277 19.86 -10.02 -11.66
C HIS A 277 20.37 -9.25 -12.88
N ILE A 278 20.66 -7.94 -12.75
CA ILE A 278 21.30 -7.15 -13.82
C ILE A 278 22.69 -7.71 -14.15
N ASP A 279 23.53 -7.95 -13.14
CA ASP A 279 24.88 -8.48 -13.34
C ASP A 279 24.84 -9.90 -13.96
N GLU A 280 23.88 -10.72 -13.54
CA GLU A 280 23.67 -12.06 -14.11
C GLU A 280 23.24 -12.00 -15.57
N ALA A 281 22.28 -11.15 -15.92
CA ALA A 281 21.84 -10.94 -17.30
C ALA A 281 23.01 -10.54 -18.23
N GLN A 282 23.90 -9.68 -17.72
CA GLN A 282 25.07 -9.20 -18.46
C GLN A 282 26.14 -10.28 -18.63
N ARG A 283 26.35 -11.10 -17.61
CA ARG A 283 27.25 -12.26 -17.65
C ARG A 283 26.77 -13.29 -18.67
N LEU A 284 25.47 -13.64 -18.65
CA LEU A 284 24.85 -14.58 -19.58
C LEU A 284 24.90 -14.07 -21.03
N ALA A 285 24.59 -12.78 -21.25
CA ALA A 285 24.71 -12.15 -22.55
C ALA A 285 26.17 -12.14 -23.06
N GLY A 286 27.14 -11.92 -22.16
CA GLY A 286 28.56 -12.00 -22.47
C GLY A 286 29.04 -13.41 -22.85
N ALA A 287 28.39 -14.45 -22.32
CA ALA A 287 28.63 -15.85 -22.67
C ALA A 287 27.92 -16.29 -23.96
N GLY A 288 27.10 -15.43 -24.56
CA GLY A 288 26.31 -15.71 -25.77
C GLY A 288 24.97 -16.43 -25.49
N ASP A 289 24.60 -16.61 -24.23
CA ASP A 289 23.32 -17.22 -23.84
C ASP A 289 22.22 -16.14 -23.71
N HIS A 290 21.73 -15.69 -24.87
CA HIS A 290 20.80 -14.56 -24.95
C HIS A 290 19.40 -14.85 -24.40
N ASP A 291 18.97 -16.11 -24.38
CA ASP A 291 17.64 -16.47 -23.86
C ASP A 291 17.64 -16.54 -22.33
N ALA A 292 18.70 -17.09 -21.72
CA ALA A 292 18.88 -17.00 -20.27
C ALA A 292 19.10 -15.54 -19.84
N ALA A 293 19.83 -14.74 -20.62
CA ALA A 293 20.07 -13.33 -20.32
C ALA A 293 18.78 -12.49 -20.32
N LYS A 294 17.87 -12.72 -21.28
CA LYS A 294 16.54 -12.07 -21.30
C LYS A 294 15.73 -12.42 -20.05
N SER A 295 15.79 -13.68 -19.62
CA SER A 295 15.07 -14.14 -18.43
C SER A 295 15.60 -13.45 -17.18
N ALA A 296 16.93 -13.41 -17.00
CA ALA A 296 17.55 -12.69 -15.89
C ALA A 296 17.28 -11.18 -15.92
N ALA A 297 17.23 -10.55 -17.10
CA ALA A 297 16.86 -9.13 -17.22
C ALA A 297 15.38 -8.87 -16.86
N PHE A 298 14.50 -9.82 -17.14
CA PHE A 298 13.10 -9.75 -16.71
C PHE A 298 12.98 -9.94 -15.19
N ASP A 299 13.70 -10.89 -14.60
CA ASP A 299 13.76 -11.09 -13.15
C ASP A 299 14.26 -9.83 -12.42
N ALA A 300 15.20 -9.10 -13.03
CA ALA A 300 15.67 -7.82 -12.49
C ALA A 300 14.55 -6.78 -12.41
N TYR A 301 13.68 -6.72 -13.42
CA TYR A 301 12.53 -5.81 -13.41
C TYR A 301 11.47 -6.25 -12.40
N LEU A 302 11.19 -7.55 -12.28
CA LEU A 302 10.26 -8.07 -11.24
C LEU A 302 10.75 -7.78 -9.82
N ALA A 303 12.06 -7.87 -9.58
CA ALA A 303 12.64 -7.46 -8.30
C ALA A 303 12.50 -5.94 -8.06
N PHE A 304 12.57 -5.13 -9.12
CA PHE A 304 12.40 -3.68 -9.03
C PHE A 304 10.94 -3.27 -8.80
N GLU A 305 9.97 -4.01 -9.35
CA GLU A 305 8.53 -3.76 -9.18
C GLU A 305 8.14 -3.65 -7.69
N GLN A 306 8.80 -4.42 -6.82
CA GLN A 306 8.60 -4.39 -5.36
C GLN A 306 8.88 -3.00 -4.74
N VAL A 307 9.76 -2.21 -5.35
CA VAL A 307 10.14 -0.86 -4.88
C VAL A 307 9.73 0.25 -5.85
N GLU A 308 9.32 -0.08 -7.08
CA GLU A 308 9.00 0.88 -8.13
C GLU A 308 7.95 1.88 -7.66
N ARG A 309 6.87 1.40 -7.02
CA ARG A 309 5.81 2.29 -6.53
C ARG A 309 6.36 3.30 -5.51
N ALA A 310 7.25 2.87 -4.63
CA ALA A 310 7.89 3.77 -3.67
C ALA A 310 8.75 4.81 -4.40
N VAL A 311 9.52 4.39 -5.42
CA VAL A 311 10.29 5.29 -6.28
C VAL A 311 9.37 6.27 -7.01
N ARG A 312 8.29 5.80 -7.64
CA ARG A 312 7.35 6.61 -8.43
C ARG A 312 6.64 7.65 -7.60
N VAL A 313 6.25 7.30 -6.37
CA VAL A 313 5.68 8.28 -5.43
C VAL A 313 6.72 9.32 -5.02
N ALA A 314 8.00 8.94 -4.92
CA ALA A 314 9.05 9.86 -4.50
C ALA A 314 9.58 10.74 -5.64
N ASN A 315 9.68 10.19 -6.84
CA ASN A 315 10.18 10.82 -8.04
C ASN A 315 9.60 10.12 -9.29
N PRO A 316 8.47 10.61 -9.83
CA PRO A 316 7.83 10.01 -11.00
C PRO A 316 8.70 9.99 -12.27
N ALA A 317 9.54 11.02 -12.45
CA ALA A 317 10.45 11.11 -13.59
C ALA A 317 11.52 10.01 -13.53
N LEU A 318 12.17 9.85 -12.37
CA LEU A 318 13.15 8.80 -12.14
C LEU A 318 12.55 7.39 -12.32
N ALA A 319 11.33 7.15 -11.86
CA ALA A 319 10.66 5.88 -12.09
C ALA A 319 10.45 5.59 -13.59
N THR A 320 10.04 6.61 -14.35
CA THR A 320 9.88 6.50 -15.82
C THR A 320 11.22 6.25 -16.53
N ASP A 321 12.28 6.94 -16.10
CA ASP A 321 13.63 6.74 -16.63
C ASP A 321 14.15 5.32 -16.33
N LEU A 322 13.87 4.80 -15.14
CA LEU A 322 14.21 3.43 -14.75
C LEU A 322 13.45 2.38 -15.56
N GLU A 323 12.14 2.55 -15.78
CA GLU A 323 11.36 1.67 -16.67
C GLU A 323 11.96 1.63 -18.08
N ALA A 324 12.29 2.80 -18.63
CA ALA A 324 12.94 2.89 -19.95
C ALA A 324 14.31 2.19 -19.95
N ALA A 325 15.09 2.33 -18.87
CA ALA A 325 16.38 1.69 -18.72
C ALA A 325 16.28 0.16 -18.58
N PHE A 326 15.28 -0.37 -17.86
CA PHE A 326 15.00 -1.82 -17.81
C PHE A 326 14.57 -2.37 -19.17
N ALA A 327 13.72 -1.65 -19.90
CA ALA A 327 13.33 -2.02 -21.25
C ALA A 327 14.55 -2.07 -22.18
N ALA A 328 15.43 -1.07 -22.10
CA ALA A 328 16.67 -1.01 -22.86
C ALA A 328 17.65 -2.14 -22.49
N LEU A 329 17.79 -2.47 -21.19
CA LEU A 329 18.59 -3.62 -20.75
C LEU A 329 18.11 -4.91 -21.43
N ARG A 330 16.79 -5.16 -21.42
CA ARG A 330 16.20 -6.37 -21.99
C ARG A 330 16.43 -6.47 -23.51
N GLU A 331 16.40 -5.33 -24.21
CA GLU A 331 16.73 -5.27 -25.64
C GLU A 331 18.23 -5.50 -25.89
N GLN A 332 19.11 -4.90 -25.09
CA GLN A 332 20.56 -5.01 -25.23
C GLN A 332 21.08 -6.43 -24.97
N VAL A 333 20.51 -7.15 -24.01
CA VAL A 333 20.91 -8.56 -23.74
C VAL A 333 20.32 -9.54 -24.76
N ALA A 334 19.29 -9.13 -25.51
CA ALA A 334 18.61 -9.98 -26.48
C ALA A 334 19.36 -10.13 -27.81
N VAL A 335 20.31 -9.24 -28.11
CA VAL A 335 21.01 -9.18 -29.39
C VAL A 335 22.52 -9.27 -29.17
N PRO A 336 23.28 -9.92 -30.07
CA PRO A 336 24.74 -9.86 -30.04
C PRO A 336 25.21 -8.40 -30.21
N GLY A 337 25.81 -7.83 -29.17
CA GLY A 337 26.25 -6.43 -29.13
C GLY A 337 27.63 -6.27 -28.48
N SER A 338 28.27 -5.13 -28.68
CA SER A 338 29.60 -4.88 -28.12
C SER A 338 29.55 -4.87 -26.59
N ALA A 339 30.59 -5.42 -25.94
CA ALA A 339 30.67 -5.42 -24.48
C ALA A 339 30.63 -3.98 -23.90
N ALA A 340 31.20 -3.01 -24.63
CA ALA A 340 31.23 -1.61 -24.23
C ALA A 340 29.84 -0.95 -24.21
N GLU A 341 28.98 -1.21 -25.21
CA GLU A 341 27.61 -0.67 -25.24
C GLU A 341 26.76 -1.27 -24.11
N ARG A 342 26.89 -2.58 -23.88
CA ARG A 342 26.19 -3.28 -22.80
C ARG A 342 26.61 -2.79 -21.42
N ASP A 343 27.91 -2.54 -21.21
CA ASP A 343 28.41 -1.96 -19.96
C ASP A 343 27.93 -0.52 -19.75
N ALA A 344 27.82 0.29 -20.81
CA ALA A 344 27.31 1.65 -20.70
C ALA A 344 25.84 1.68 -20.24
N GLY A 345 24.99 0.83 -20.83
CA GLY A 345 23.59 0.67 -20.42
C GLY A 345 23.45 0.16 -18.99
N ARG A 346 24.28 -0.82 -18.60
CA ARG A 346 24.35 -1.34 -17.22
C ARG A 346 24.68 -0.24 -16.21
N LEU A 347 25.72 0.56 -16.48
CA LEU A 347 26.16 1.63 -15.59
C LEU A 347 25.09 2.72 -15.42
N ALA A 348 24.41 3.10 -16.50
CA ALA A 348 23.32 4.07 -16.45
C ALA A 348 22.15 3.58 -15.57
N LEU A 349 21.76 2.31 -15.74
CA LEU A 349 20.72 1.69 -14.92
C LEU A 349 21.14 1.61 -13.44
N LEU A 350 22.37 1.21 -13.14
CA LEU A 350 22.88 1.16 -11.76
C LEU A 350 22.91 2.53 -11.09
N ALA A 351 23.28 3.59 -11.84
CA ALA A 351 23.25 4.96 -11.33
C ALA A 351 21.82 5.42 -11.01
N GLY A 352 20.85 5.11 -11.88
CA GLY A 352 19.44 5.38 -11.62
C GLY A 352 18.92 4.65 -10.38
N LEU A 353 19.31 3.39 -10.20
CA LEU A 353 18.92 2.59 -9.02
C LEU A 353 19.54 3.13 -7.72
N GLU A 354 20.78 3.61 -7.76
CA GLU A 354 21.41 4.27 -6.62
C GLU A 354 20.69 5.58 -6.24
N GLN A 355 20.28 6.36 -7.25
CA GLN A 355 19.47 7.56 -7.02
C GLN A 355 18.10 7.22 -6.43
N ALA A 356 17.46 6.16 -6.92
CA ALA A 356 16.17 5.69 -6.41
C ALA A 356 16.25 5.23 -4.96
N GLU A 357 17.28 4.46 -4.61
CA GLU A 357 17.50 3.99 -3.24
C GLU A 357 17.72 5.16 -2.27
N ARG A 358 18.50 6.17 -2.67
CA ARG A 358 18.69 7.40 -1.85
C ARG A 358 17.39 8.15 -1.62
N VAL A 359 16.61 8.37 -2.67
CA VAL A 359 15.36 9.12 -2.61
C VAL A 359 14.32 8.43 -1.71
N ILE A 360 14.30 7.09 -1.70
CA ILE A 360 13.44 6.34 -0.78
C ILE A 360 13.99 6.38 0.65
N ALA A 361 15.31 6.22 0.82
CA ALA A 361 15.95 6.20 2.14
C ALA A 361 15.85 7.55 2.88
N ASP A 362 15.83 8.67 2.14
CA ASP A 362 15.73 10.02 2.70
C ASP A 362 14.31 10.44 3.11
N ARG A 363 13.30 9.57 2.94
CA ARG A 363 11.93 9.91 3.35
C ARG A 363 11.82 10.09 4.88
N PRO A 364 11.28 11.22 5.36
CA PRO A 364 11.01 11.39 6.78
C PRO A 364 10.01 10.32 7.23
N SER A 365 10.35 9.58 8.28
CA SER A 365 9.48 8.56 8.86
C SER A 365 8.12 9.15 9.27
N ALA A 366 7.07 8.31 9.31
CA ALA A 366 5.73 8.76 9.74
C ALA A 366 5.75 9.49 11.09
N THR A 367 6.61 9.07 12.01
CA THR A 367 6.87 9.76 13.28
C THR A 367 7.48 11.15 13.11
N ASN A 368 8.36 11.34 12.14
CA ASN A 368 8.96 12.62 11.84
C ASN A 368 7.94 13.57 11.21
N LEU A 369 7.17 13.08 10.22
CA LEU A 369 6.08 13.86 9.62
C LEU A 369 5.04 14.25 10.68
N PHE A 370 4.61 13.32 11.53
CA PHE A 370 3.72 13.61 12.65
C PHE A 370 4.29 14.68 13.58
N ALA A 371 5.56 14.55 13.99
CA ALA A 371 6.20 15.52 14.88
C ALA A 371 6.30 16.92 14.24
N GLN A 372 6.60 16.99 12.93
CA GLN A 372 6.67 18.25 12.19
C GLN A 372 5.28 18.89 12.07
N SER A 373 4.26 18.14 11.63
CA SER A 373 2.87 18.62 11.56
C SER A 373 2.36 19.09 12.93
N LEU A 374 2.67 18.35 14.00
CA LEU A 374 2.32 18.72 15.36
C LEU A 374 3.00 20.02 15.79
N MET A 375 4.30 20.17 15.53
CA MET A 375 5.05 21.37 15.91
C MET A 375 4.56 22.62 15.18
N ILE A 376 4.20 22.49 13.90
CA ILE A 376 3.60 23.58 13.13
C ILE A 376 2.26 23.97 13.73
N LEU A 377 1.34 23.00 13.92
CA LEU A 377 0.02 23.27 14.47
C LEU A 377 0.09 23.88 15.88
N LEU A 378 1.02 23.40 16.71
CA LEU A 378 1.25 23.91 18.06
C LEU A 378 1.77 25.35 18.05
N ARG A 379 2.72 25.67 17.16
CA ARG A 379 3.31 27.00 17.04
C ARG A 379 2.27 28.02 16.58
N GLU A 380 1.68 27.80 15.41
CA GLU A 380 0.73 28.75 14.81
C GLU A 380 -0.53 28.88 15.68
N GLY A 381 -0.99 27.77 16.27
CA GLY A 381 -2.10 27.77 17.22
C GLY A 381 -1.81 28.56 18.49
N LEU A 382 -0.60 28.44 19.06
CA LEU A 382 -0.18 29.21 20.23
C LEU A 382 -0.06 30.70 19.90
N GLU A 383 0.53 31.06 18.77
CA GLU A 383 0.67 32.45 18.31
C GLU A 383 -0.72 33.11 18.16
N ALA A 384 -1.68 32.42 17.54
CA ALA A 384 -3.07 32.88 17.43
C ALA A 384 -3.72 33.09 18.81
N ILE A 385 -3.59 32.13 19.73
CA ILE A 385 -4.16 32.22 21.09
C ILE A 385 -3.54 33.38 21.87
N LEU A 386 -2.22 33.59 21.77
CA LEU A 386 -1.52 34.67 22.46
C LEU A 386 -1.98 36.04 21.95
N ILE A 387 -2.15 36.22 20.64
CA ILE A 387 -2.62 37.48 20.06
C ILE A 387 -4.07 37.75 20.47
N VAL A 388 -4.96 36.75 20.34
CA VAL A 388 -6.37 36.90 20.77
C VAL A 388 -6.45 37.18 22.27
N GLY A 389 -5.64 36.49 23.08
CA GLY A 389 -5.53 36.72 24.52
C GLY A 389 -5.06 38.14 24.87
N ALA A 390 -4.05 38.66 24.16
CA ALA A 390 -3.56 40.02 24.33
C ALA A 390 -4.62 41.08 23.96
N LEU A 391 -5.35 40.87 22.86
CA LEU A 391 -6.46 41.74 22.46
C LEU A 391 -7.60 41.72 23.49
N MET A 392 -7.96 40.54 24.00
CA MET A 392 -8.96 40.41 25.06
C MET A 392 -8.50 41.12 26.35
N ALA A 393 -7.25 40.90 26.79
CA ALA A 393 -6.70 41.56 27.97
C ALA A 393 -6.67 43.08 27.83
N PHE A 394 -6.33 43.58 26.64
CA PHE A 394 -6.37 45.01 26.32
C PHE A 394 -7.78 45.59 26.44
N LEU A 395 -8.81 44.91 25.91
CA LEU A 395 -10.20 45.34 26.03
C LEU A 395 -10.66 45.44 27.49
N VAL A 396 -10.28 44.48 28.32
CA VAL A 396 -10.59 44.51 29.76
C VAL A 396 -9.88 45.68 30.43
N LYS A 397 -8.60 45.92 30.12
CA LYS A 397 -7.80 47.00 30.70
C LYS A 397 -8.33 48.39 30.39
N VAL A 398 -8.91 48.60 29.20
CA VAL A 398 -9.46 49.90 28.76
C VAL A 398 -10.94 50.08 29.19
N GLY A 399 -11.52 49.11 29.90
CA GLY A 399 -12.93 49.17 30.33
C GLY A 399 -13.95 48.89 29.23
N ALA A 400 -13.50 48.45 28.05
CA ALA A 400 -14.34 48.15 26.88
C ALA A 400 -14.72 46.65 26.80
N GLY A 401 -14.91 46.00 27.95
CA GLY A 401 -15.17 44.55 28.02
C GLY A 401 -16.44 44.09 27.30
N HIS A 402 -17.41 44.99 27.06
CA HIS A 402 -18.62 44.70 26.30
C HIS A 402 -18.35 44.41 24.81
N ARG A 403 -17.17 44.80 24.28
CA ARG A 403 -16.80 44.64 22.87
C ARG A 403 -16.07 43.34 22.55
N ARG A 404 -16.02 42.37 23.48
CA ARG A 404 -15.39 41.05 23.24
C ARG A 404 -16.01 40.31 22.05
N GLN A 405 -17.30 40.54 21.77
CA GLN A 405 -18.00 39.97 20.62
C GLN A 405 -17.35 40.37 19.28
N ASP A 406 -16.83 41.59 19.16
CA ASP A 406 -16.15 42.07 17.95
C ASP A 406 -14.93 41.18 17.63
N ILE A 407 -14.17 40.77 18.66
CA ILE A 407 -13.03 39.86 18.50
C ILE A 407 -13.50 38.49 18.04
N HIS A 408 -14.52 37.91 18.68
CA HIS A 408 -15.04 36.59 18.31
C HIS A 408 -15.56 36.55 16.86
N VAL A 409 -16.22 37.60 16.40
CA VAL A 409 -16.67 37.73 15.00
C VAL A 409 -15.47 37.72 14.05
N GLY A 410 -14.42 38.49 14.37
CA GLY A 410 -13.19 38.50 13.57
C GLY A 410 -12.50 37.13 13.52
N VAL A 411 -12.36 36.45 14.66
CA VAL A 411 -11.77 35.11 14.75
C VAL A 411 -12.59 34.08 13.96
N GLY A 412 -13.92 34.08 14.12
CA GLY A 412 -14.79 33.15 13.40
C GLY A 412 -14.72 33.35 11.88
N ALA A 413 -14.73 34.61 11.42
CA ALA A 413 -14.57 34.93 10.00
C ALA A 413 -13.20 34.48 9.45
N ALA A 414 -12.14 34.62 10.25
CA ALA A 414 -10.80 34.19 9.86
C ALA A 414 -10.72 32.68 9.68
N ILE A 415 -11.24 31.89 10.63
CA ILE A 415 -11.27 30.42 10.54
C ILE A 415 -12.02 29.96 9.30
N ILE A 416 -13.21 30.53 9.03
CA ILE A 416 -14.01 30.20 7.85
C ILE A 416 -13.22 30.50 6.58
N LEU A 417 -12.60 31.67 6.49
CA LEU A 417 -11.82 32.03 5.30
C LEU A 417 -10.59 31.15 5.13
N SER A 418 -9.91 30.77 6.22
CA SER A 418 -8.78 29.83 6.15
C SER A 418 -9.20 28.47 5.60
N VAL A 419 -10.35 27.92 6.03
CA VAL A 419 -10.89 26.67 5.48
C VAL A 419 -11.21 26.82 3.98
N ILE A 420 -11.84 27.93 3.58
CA ILE A 420 -12.11 28.22 2.17
C ILE A 420 -10.81 28.28 1.36
N THR A 421 -9.79 28.97 1.88
CA THR A 421 -8.47 29.07 1.23
C THR A 421 -7.81 27.69 1.10
N ALA A 422 -7.90 26.84 2.12
CA ALA A 422 -7.37 25.46 2.06
C ALA A 422 -8.05 24.64 0.96
N VAL A 423 -9.39 24.64 0.90
CA VAL A 423 -10.16 23.93 -0.13
C VAL A 423 -9.87 24.47 -1.53
N LEU A 424 -9.77 25.78 -1.68
CA LEU A 424 -9.46 26.42 -2.95
C LEU A 424 -8.08 26.02 -3.46
N LEU A 425 -7.06 26.07 -2.59
CA LEU A 425 -5.71 25.63 -2.92
C LEU A 425 -5.72 24.16 -3.35
N GLU A 426 -6.31 23.27 -2.55
CA GLU A 426 -6.42 21.84 -2.86
C GLU A 426 -7.07 21.58 -4.22
N THR A 427 -8.16 22.28 -4.52
CA THR A 427 -8.88 22.15 -5.80
C THR A 427 -8.01 22.59 -6.98
N VAL A 428 -7.26 23.69 -6.84
CA VAL A 428 -6.36 24.18 -7.90
C VAL A 428 -5.25 23.17 -8.20
N PHE A 429 -4.66 22.55 -7.16
CA PHE A 429 -3.60 21.55 -7.34
C PHE A 429 -4.09 20.25 -7.98
N LEU A 430 -5.34 19.84 -7.75
CA LEU A 430 -5.94 18.64 -8.37
C LEU A 430 -6.17 18.78 -9.88
N LEU A 431 -6.41 20.01 -10.36
CA LEU A 431 -6.76 20.27 -11.75
C LEU A 431 -5.54 20.42 -12.68
N SER A 432 -4.31 20.52 -12.16
CA SER A 432 -3.10 20.69 -12.98
C SER A 432 -1.86 19.97 -12.43
N PRO A 433 -1.80 18.63 -12.55
CA PRO A 433 -0.64 17.82 -12.14
C PRO A 433 0.67 18.22 -12.84
N ALA A 434 0.59 18.68 -14.10
CA ALA A 434 1.76 19.03 -14.92
C ALA A 434 2.48 20.33 -14.52
N GLN A 435 1.97 21.09 -13.55
CA GLN A 435 2.56 22.36 -13.08
C GLN A 435 2.86 22.37 -11.58
N GLN A 436 2.81 21.21 -10.92
CA GLN A 436 3.03 21.11 -9.47
C GLN A 436 4.37 21.73 -9.05
N GLU A 437 5.46 21.47 -9.79
CA GLU A 437 6.78 22.03 -9.49
C GLU A 437 6.81 23.58 -9.54
N VAL A 438 6.13 24.18 -10.52
CA VAL A 438 6.09 25.65 -10.67
C VAL A 438 5.22 26.28 -9.59
N LEU A 439 4.08 25.66 -9.29
CA LEU A 439 3.18 26.13 -8.23
C LEU A 439 3.82 25.98 -6.84
N GLU A 440 4.54 24.89 -6.59
CA GLU A 440 5.29 24.67 -5.35
C GLU A 440 6.40 25.71 -5.18
N ALA A 441 7.18 25.97 -6.25
CA ALA A 441 8.19 27.02 -6.25
C ALA A 441 7.60 28.42 -6.01
N ILE A 442 6.47 28.75 -6.64
CA ILE A 442 5.76 30.02 -6.42
C ILE A 442 5.27 30.11 -4.97
N THR A 443 4.76 29.01 -4.42
CA THR A 443 4.23 28.96 -3.04
C THR A 443 5.34 29.17 -2.03
N MET A 444 6.51 28.53 -2.23
CA MET A 444 7.70 28.78 -1.40
C MET A 444 8.17 30.23 -1.49
N LEU A 445 8.17 30.82 -2.69
CA LEU A 445 8.59 32.21 -2.89
C LEU A 445 7.62 33.21 -2.25
N LEU A 446 6.31 32.90 -2.29
CA LEU A 446 5.27 33.62 -1.55
C LEU A 446 5.47 33.50 -0.04
N ALA A 447 5.74 32.30 0.48
CA ALA A 447 5.98 32.08 1.90
C ALA A 447 7.20 32.89 2.40
N VAL A 448 8.30 32.92 1.64
CA VAL A 448 9.46 33.77 1.93
C VAL A 448 9.09 35.25 1.94
N GLY A 449 8.31 35.70 0.96
CA GLY A 449 7.83 37.08 0.88
C GLY A 449 6.96 37.48 2.08
N VAL A 450 6.06 36.60 2.51
CA VAL A 450 5.22 36.80 3.70
C VAL A 450 6.09 36.85 4.95
N LEU A 451 7.00 35.89 5.14
CA LEU A 451 7.92 35.86 6.29
C LEU A 451 8.79 37.11 6.35
N PHE A 452 9.26 37.61 5.21
CA PHE A 452 10.02 38.85 5.14
C PHE A 452 9.16 40.06 5.50
N TYR A 453 7.95 40.16 4.96
CA TYR A 453 7.00 41.23 5.29
C TYR A 453 6.68 41.26 6.78
N VAL A 454 6.45 40.09 7.38
CA VAL A 454 6.16 39.92 8.80
C VAL A 454 7.36 40.31 9.66
N SER A 455 8.55 39.80 9.34
CA SER A 455 9.78 40.11 10.06
C SER A 455 10.07 41.60 10.00
N TYR A 456 9.89 42.20 8.83
CA TYR A 456 9.98 43.65 8.64
C TYR A 456 8.93 44.40 9.48
N TRP A 457 7.68 43.95 9.50
CA TRP A 457 6.62 44.58 10.29
C TRP A 457 6.98 44.59 11.78
N LEU A 458 7.45 43.45 12.30
CA LEU A 458 7.89 43.29 13.69
C LEU A 458 9.06 44.23 14.02
N LEU A 459 10.09 44.26 13.18
CA LEU A 459 11.26 45.11 13.36
C LEU A 459 10.93 46.60 13.22
N SER A 460 10.04 46.97 12.29
CA SER A 460 9.62 48.36 12.05
C SER A 460 8.81 48.96 13.20
N LYS A 461 8.29 48.12 14.10
CA LYS A 461 7.45 48.53 15.25
C LYS A 461 8.18 48.50 16.59
N MET A 462 9.45 48.09 16.64
CA MET A 462 10.26 48.09 17.87
C MET A 462 10.75 49.48 18.33
N GLU A 463 10.51 50.57 17.58
CA GLU A 463 10.71 51.92 18.09
C GLU A 463 9.58 52.33 19.06
N VAL A 464 9.78 52.01 20.34
CA VAL A 464 8.87 52.28 21.48
C VAL A 464 8.31 53.71 21.47
N HIS A 465 9.09 54.71 21.04
CA HIS A 465 8.67 56.12 21.08
C HIS A 465 7.59 56.50 20.05
N LYS A 466 7.63 55.95 18.82
CA LYS A 466 6.60 56.22 17.79
C LYS A 466 5.31 55.46 18.06
N TRP A 467 5.40 54.29 18.66
CA TRP A 467 4.24 53.47 19.04
C TRP A 467 3.37 54.18 20.09
N THR A 468 3.96 54.74 21.16
CA THR A 468 3.19 55.49 22.18
C THR A 468 2.46 56.72 21.62
N ALA A 469 3.04 57.43 20.65
CA ALA A 469 2.41 58.60 20.02
C ALA A 469 1.28 58.20 19.08
N PHE A 470 1.47 57.16 18.27
CA PHE A 470 0.47 56.60 17.36
C PHE A 470 -0.72 55.98 18.11
N VAL A 471 -0.44 55.24 19.20
CA VAL A 471 -1.47 54.64 20.05
C VAL A 471 -2.26 55.72 20.78
N LYS A 472 -1.62 56.76 21.35
CA LYS A 472 -2.37 57.87 21.98
C LYS A 472 -3.29 58.61 21.00
N GLY A 473 -2.86 58.83 19.75
CA GLY A 473 -3.68 59.48 18.72
C GLY A 473 -4.87 58.61 18.27
N ARG A 474 -4.62 57.34 17.92
CA ARG A 474 -5.68 56.41 17.46
C ARG A 474 -6.61 55.95 18.57
N VAL A 475 -6.17 55.86 19.82
CA VAL A 475 -7.02 55.50 20.97
C VAL A 475 -7.95 56.66 21.35
N ALA A 476 -7.49 57.92 21.25
CA ALA A 476 -8.37 59.07 21.43
C ALA A 476 -9.46 59.14 20.33
N ASP A 477 -9.09 58.89 19.07
CA ASP A 477 -10.02 58.90 17.94
C ASP A 477 -10.99 57.70 17.92
N ALA A 478 -10.53 56.50 18.31
CA ALA A 478 -11.35 55.29 18.31
C ALA A 478 -12.32 55.19 19.51
N VAL A 479 -12.00 55.87 20.62
CA VAL A 479 -12.90 56.01 21.78
C VAL A 479 -13.96 57.10 21.51
N GLY A 480 -13.65 58.11 20.69
CA GLY A 480 -14.61 59.13 20.23
C GLY A 480 -15.50 58.70 19.06
N GLY A 481 -15.03 57.77 18.20
CA GLY A 481 -15.68 57.41 16.94
C GLY A 481 -15.87 55.91 16.72
N GLY A 482 -16.70 55.25 17.54
CA GLY A 482 -17.57 54.11 17.17
C GLY A 482 -17.08 52.98 16.23
N SER A 483 -15.79 52.70 16.06
CA SER A 483 -15.34 51.70 15.07
C SER A 483 -15.34 50.29 15.65
N THR A 484 -16.51 49.64 15.65
CA THR A 484 -16.74 48.19 15.80
C THR A 484 -15.87 47.38 14.83
N PHE A 485 -15.69 47.93 13.63
CA PHE A 485 -14.93 47.33 12.54
C PHE A 485 -13.45 47.12 12.86
N ALA A 486 -12.77 48.09 13.50
CA ALA A 486 -11.32 48.01 13.69
C ALA A 486 -10.85 46.83 14.55
N LEU A 487 -11.59 46.49 15.60
CA LEU A 487 -11.24 45.37 16.50
C LEU A 487 -11.50 44.02 15.84
N ALA A 488 -12.64 43.87 15.16
CA ALA A 488 -12.96 42.67 14.40
C ALA A 488 -11.92 42.43 13.29
N THR A 489 -11.57 43.47 12.52
CA THR A 489 -10.54 43.39 11.46
C THR A 489 -9.16 43.04 12.04
N ALA A 490 -8.78 43.60 13.18
CA ALA A 490 -7.48 43.29 13.79
C ALA A 490 -7.39 41.83 14.23
N SER A 491 -8.43 41.31 14.91
CA SER A 491 -8.48 39.89 15.29
C SER A 491 -8.58 38.96 14.08
N PHE A 492 -9.31 39.38 13.04
CA PHE A 492 -9.43 38.64 11.78
C PHE A 492 -8.07 38.52 11.10
N LEU A 493 -7.37 39.62 10.87
CA LEU A 493 -6.09 39.62 10.17
C LEU A 493 -5.03 38.82 10.93
N ALA A 494 -5.03 38.91 12.26
CA ALA A 494 -4.12 38.12 13.09
C ALA A 494 -4.38 36.62 12.91
N VAL A 495 -5.60 36.14 13.17
CA VAL A 495 -5.91 34.71 13.11
C VAL A 495 -5.86 34.17 11.67
N TYR A 496 -6.31 34.95 10.68
CA TYR A 496 -6.27 34.53 9.28
C TYR A 496 -4.83 34.36 8.80
N ARG A 497 -3.91 35.22 9.26
CA ARG A 497 -2.50 35.10 8.95
C ARG A 497 -1.92 33.78 9.48
N GLU A 498 -2.10 33.46 10.76
CA GLU A 498 -1.62 32.18 11.33
C GLU A 498 -2.27 30.97 10.63
N GLY A 499 -3.57 31.07 10.29
CA GLY A 499 -4.27 30.05 9.52
C GLY A 499 -3.73 29.89 8.10
N PHE A 500 -3.37 30.98 7.44
CA PHE A 500 -2.75 30.97 6.11
C PHE A 500 -1.33 30.38 6.15
N GLU A 501 -0.51 30.79 7.11
CA GLU A 501 0.83 30.23 7.34
C GLU A 501 0.75 28.73 7.64
N THR A 502 -0.20 28.29 8.47
CA THR A 502 -0.46 26.86 8.72
C THR A 502 -0.72 26.10 7.42
N ILE A 503 -1.62 26.60 6.55
CA ILE A 503 -1.95 25.94 5.28
C ILE A 503 -0.71 25.81 4.39
N LEU A 504 0.11 26.87 4.29
CA LEU A 504 1.31 26.87 3.47
C LEU A 504 2.37 25.89 4.00
N PHE A 505 2.66 25.91 5.31
CA PHE A 505 3.65 25.04 5.91
C PHE A 505 3.21 23.57 5.91
N TYR A 506 1.91 23.31 6.11
CA TYR A 506 1.37 21.96 6.01
C TYR A 506 1.41 21.42 4.58
N LYS A 507 1.24 22.28 3.58
CA LYS A 507 1.41 21.90 2.17
C LYS A 507 2.86 21.69 1.78
N ALA A 508 3.82 22.35 2.42
CA ALA A 508 5.24 22.10 2.19
C ALA A 508 5.74 20.77 2.80
N LEU A 509 4.95 20.13 3.68
CA LEU A 509 5.25 18.82 4.27
C LEU A 509 4.70 17.63 3.48
N LEU A 510 3.71 17.87 2.61
CA LEU A 510 2.99 16.88 1.82
C LEU A 510 3.53 16.88 0.40
#